data_AF-A0A537NK95-F1
#
_entry.id   AF-A0A537NK95-F1
#
_cell.length_a   1.000
_cell.length_b   1.000
_cell.length_c   1.000
_cell.angle_alpha   90.00
_cell.angle_beta   90.00
_cell.angle_gamma   90.00
#
_symmetry.space_group_name_H-M   'P 1'
#
loop_
_entity.id
_entity.type
_entity.pdbx_description
1 polymer ?
#
loop_
_entity_poly.entity_id
_entity_poly.type
_entity_poly.pdbx_seq_one_letter_code
_entity_poly.pdbx_strand_id
1 'polypeptide(L)'
;MIKDAEKLKQLNRQWATVVLLSNWSAGLAVAGISDQPADEFYNLPLFLAYGALGDFLIQLNFEQPYMPKDARNQLGNRMRYSRELLNWRDFDLVEEGRKARNELTHEGRLVSKQRCLHYIEGIESELRAWDVVK
;
A
#
# COMPACT_ATOMS: atom_id res chain seq x y z
N MET A 1 -0.74 8.71 -15.78
CA MET A 1 0.32 7.89 -15.13
C MET A 1 1.47 8.81 -14.73
N ILE A 2 2.16 8.53 -13.61
CA ILE A 2 3.23 9.40 -13.07
C ILE A 2 4.33 9.59 -14.12
N LYS A 3 4.62 10.85 -14.45
CA LYS A 3 5.63 11.25 -15.44
C LYS A 3 6.98 11.56 -14.79
N ASP A 4 6.98 11.94 -13.51
CA ASP A 4 8.22 12.20 -12.78
C ASP A 4 8.97 10.88 -12.48
N ALA A 5 10.10 10.70 -13.16
CA ALA A 5 10.91 9.50 -13.07
C ALA A 5 11.53 9.29 -11.68
N GLU A 6 11.91 10.37 -10.97
CA GLU A 6 12.48 10.25 -9.63
C GLU A 6 11.41 9.86 -8.61
N LYS A 7 10.18 10.39 -8.78
CA LYS A 7 9.03 9.97 -7.96
C LYS A 7 8.64 8.53 -8.21
N LEU A 8 8.63 8.09 -9.46
CA LEU A 8 8.38 6.69 -9.81
C LEU A 8 9.45 5.77 -9.20
N LYS A 9 10.73 6.16 -9.25
CA LYS A 9 11.84 5.43 -8.64
C LYS A 9 11.73 5.37 -7.11
N GLN A 10 11.30 6.46 -6.47
CA GLN A 10 11.03 6.50 -5.04
C GLN A 10 9.90 5.53 -4.66
N LEU A 11 8.78 5.55 -5.39
CA LEU A 11 7.66 4.63 -5.17
C LEU A 11 8.08 3.16 -5.35
N ASN A 12 8.88 2.86 -6.38
CA ASN A 12 9.42 1.51 -6.58
C ASN A 12 10.30 1.05 -5.40
N ARG A 13 11.13 1.93 -4.84
CA ARG A 13 11.94 1.61 -3.65
C ARG A 13 11.09 1.40 -2.40
N GLN A 14 10.08 2.26 -2.20
CA GLN A 14 9.14 2.09 -1.09
C GLN A 14 8.41 0.74 -1.20
N TRP A 15 7.96 0.39 -2.41
CA TRP A 15 7.30 -0.88 -2.67
C TRP A 15 8.22 -2.08 -2.49
N ALA A 16 9.47 -2.01 -2.95
CA ALA A 16 10.46 -3.06 -2.71
C ALA A 16 10.67 -3.34 -1.21
N THR A 17 10.63 -2.31 -0.36
CA THR A 17 10.66 -2.47 1.10
C THR A 17 9.40 -3.17 1.63
N VAL A 18 8.22 -2.85 1.10
CA VAL A 18 6.97 -3.56 1.43
C VAL A 18 7.12 -5.05 1.10
N VAL A 19 7.57 -5.37 -0.11
CA VAL A 19 7.79 -6.76 -0.56
C VAL A 19 8.80 -7.49 0.33
N LEU A 20 9.93 -6.85 0.64
CA LEU A 20 10.95 -7.42 1.52
C LEU A 20 10.39 -7.79 2.90
N LEU A 21 9.62 -6.89 3.51
CA LEU A 21 9.02 -7.10 4.82
C LEU A 21 7.88 -8.13 4.77
N SER A 22 7.04 -8.11 3.74
CA SER A 22 5.97 -9.11 3.56
C SER A 22 6.52 -10.53 3.36
N ASN A 23 7.73 -10.67 2.80
CA ASN A 23 8.39 -11.95 2.54
C ASN A 23 9.43 -12.35 3.61
N TRP A 24 9.42 -11.71 4.79
CA TRP A 24 10.45 -11.88 5.83
C TRP A 24 10.64 -13.33 6.34
N SER A 25 9.79 -14.27 5.97
CA SER A 25 9.96 -15.70 6.28
C SER A 25 11.01 -16.44 5.42
N ALA A 26 11.48 -15.87 4.31
CA ALA A 26 12.27 -16.62 3.31
C ALA A 26 13.80 -16.44 3.39
N GLY A 27 14.32 -15.53 4.21
CA GLY A 27 15.69 -15.01 4.05
C GLY A 27 16.75 -15.42 5.08
N LEU A 28 16.38 -15.95 6.25
CA LEU A 28 17.32 -16.12 7.38
C LEU A 28 17.24 -17.50 8.04
N ALA A 29 17.26 -18.56 7.23
CA ALA A 29 17.62 -19.89 7.72
C ALA A 29 19.13 -19.96 7.99
N VAL A 30 19.63 -19.22 8.99
CA VAL A 30 21.00 -19.35 9.49
C VAL A 30 20.92 -19.99 10.86
N ALA A 31 21.47 -21.20 10.98
CA ALA A 31 21.71 -21.89 12.25
C ALA A 31 20.48 -22.19 13.15
N GLY A 32 19.42 -22.78 12.59
CA GLY A 32 18.41 -23.52 13.38
C GLY A 32 17.40 -22.68 14.15
N ILE A 33 17.39 -21.36 13.98
CA ILE A 33 16.34 -20.48 14.52
C ILE A 33 15.35 -20.18 13.39
N SER A 34 14.21 -20.88 13.40
CA SER A 34 13.06 -20.53 12.56
C SER A 34 12.32 -19.36 13.22
N ASP A 35 12.90 -18.17 13.20
CA ASP A 35 12.20 -16.96 13.64
C ASP A 35 11.27 -16.49 12.52
N GLN A 36 10.18 -17.23 12.30
CA GLN A 36 9.04 -16.62 11.64
C GLN A 36 8.59 -15.45 12.51
N PRO A 37 8.47 -14.23 11.93
CA PRO A 37 8.04 -13.09 12.70
C PRO A 37 6.60 -13.36 13.17
N ALA A 38 6.30 -12.88 14.37
CA ALA A 38 4.95 -12.97 14.92
C ALA A 38 3.95 -12.31 13.97
N ASP A 39 2.70 -12.77 13.95
CA ASP A 39 1.69 -12.31 12.98
C ASP A 39 1.48 -10.79 13.01
N GLU A 40 1.70 -10.16 14.17
CA GLU A 40 1.61 -8.72 14.38
C GLU A 40 2.62 -7.95 13.52
N PHE A 41 3.78 -8.53 13.22
CA PHE A 41 4.81 -7.93 12.37
C PHE A 41 4.26 -7.49 11.01
N TYR A 42 3.32 -8.24 10.44
CA TYR A 42 2.75 -7.99 9.11
C TYR A 42 1.86 -6.73 9.06
N ASN A 43 1.54 -6.14 10.21
CA ASN A 43 0.88 -4.84 10.27
C ASN A 43 1.81 -3.70 9.79
N LEU A 44 3.13 -3.84 9.96
CA LEU A 44 4.12 -2.87 9.48
C LEU A 44 4.16 -2.78 7.93
N PRO A 45 4.37 -3.88 7.17
CA PRO A 45 4.32 -3.81 5.71
C PRO A 45 2.94 -3.39 5.20
N LEU A 46 1.84 -3.74 5.88
CA LEU A 46 0.50 -3.23 5.56
C LEU A 46 0.43 -1.70 5.66
N PHE A 47 0.95 -1.14 6.75
CA PHE A 47 0.98 0.32 6.95
C PHE A 47 1.81 1.01 5.88
N LEU A 48 2.97 0.44 5.53
CA LEU A 48 3.85 0.94 4.47
C LEU A 48 3.21 0.84 3.08
N ALA A 49 2.47 -0.23 2.79
CA ALA A 49 1.77 -0.41 1.52
C ALA A 49 0.72 0.70 1.29
N TYR A 50 -0.09 1.02 2.31
CA TYR A 50 -1.02 2.14 2.23
C TYR A 50 -0.33 3.51 2.21
N GLY A 51 0.87 3.62 2.79
CA GLY A 51 1.74 4.78 2.63
C GLY A 51 2.15 4.99 1.17
N ALA A 52 2.66 3.95 0.51
CA ALA A 52 3.06 3.98 -0.89
C ALA A 52 1.88 4.29 -1.82
N LEU A 53 0.70 3.69 -1.59
CA LEU A 53 -0.52 4.04 -2.31
C LEU A 53 -0.90 5.52 -2.12
N GLY A 54 -0.80 6.02 -0.89
CA GLY A 54 -1.03 7.43 -0.58
C GLY A 54 -0.08 8.36 -1.33
N ASP A 55 1.22 8.07 -1.30
CA ASP A 55 2.25 8.84 -2.01
C ASP A 55 2.02 8.83 -3.53
N PHE A 56 1.64 7.68 -4.10
CA PHE A 56 1.25 7.55 -5.49
C PHE A 56 0.07 8.47 -5.83
N LEU A 57 -1.01 8.42 -5.05
CA LEU A 57 -2.20 9.25 -5.29
C LEU A 57 -1.93 10.75 -5.04
N ILE A 58 -1.00 11.09 -4.14
CA ILE A 58 -0.50 12.45 -3.96
C ILE A 58 0.18 12.94 -5.23
N GLN A 59 1.13 12.16 -5.75
CA GLN A 59 1.87 12.51 -6.96
C GLN A 59 0.95 12.57 -8.18
N LEU A 60 0.03 11.61 -8.33
CA LEU A 60 -0.94 11.60 -9.41
C LEU A 60 -1.79 12.87 -9.42
N ASN A 61 -2.30 13.30 -8.26
CA ASN A 61 -3.09 14.53 -8.18
C ASN A 61 -2.24 15.79 -8.39
N PHE A 62 -0.94 15.75 -8.06
CA PHE A 62 -0.04 16.86 -8.33
C PHE A 62 0.17 17.05 -9.84
N GLU A 63 0.36 15.96 -10.58
CA GLU A 63 0.59 16.00 -12.03
C GLU A 63 -0.70 16.17 -12.84
N GLN A 64 -1.79 15.59 -12.35
CA GLN A 64 -3.10 15.62 -12.99
C GLN A 64 -4.16 15.87 -11.91
N PRO A 65 -4.48 17.14 -11.60
CA PRO A 65 -5.47 17.45 -10.57
C PRO A 65 -6.82 16.83 -10.89
N TYR A 66 -7.28 15.93 -10.01
CA TYR A 66 -8.56 15.24 -10.15
C TYR A 66 -9.45 15.39 -8.90
N MET A 67 -8.98 16.13 -7.90
CA MET A 67 -9.73 16.36 -6.65
C MET A 67 -9.60 17.80 -6.10
N PRO A 68 -10.65 18.31 -5.45
CA PRO A 68 -10.65 19.63 -4.83
C PRO A 68 -9.71 19.68 -3.62
N LYS A 69 -9.25 20.89 -3.23
CA LYS A 69 -8.17 21.06 -2.24
C LYS A 69 -8.50 20.53 -0.84
N ASP A 70 -9.72 20.75 -0.41
CA ASP A 70 -10.31 20.30 0.86
C ASP A 70 -10.34 18.77 1.00
N ALA A 71 -10.53 18.04 -0.10
CA ALA A 71 -10.59 16.58 -0.07
C ALA A 71 -9.21 15.91 0.07
N ARG A 72 -8.08 16.63 -0.10
CA ARG A 72 -6.72 16.07 -0.27
C ARG A 72 -6.11 15.44 0.98
N ASN A 73 -6.64 15.72 2.16
CA ASN A 73 -5.96 15.33 3.40
C ASN A 73 -6.21 13.87 3.82
N GLN A 74 -7.17 13.18 3.20
CA GLN A 74 -7.54 11.81 3.58
C GLN A 74 -7.29 10.83 2.42
N LEU A 75 -6.63 9.71 2.74
CA LEU A 75 -6.38 8.64 1.78
C LEU A 75 -7.68 8.10 1.16
N GLY A 76 -8.73 7.91 1.97
CA GLY A 76 -10.03 7.43 1.47
C GLY A 76 -10.65 8.37 0.42
N ASN A 77 -10.51 9.68 0.59
CA ASN A 77 -10.95 10.64 -0.43
C ASN A 77 -10.12 10.50 -1.71
N ARG A 78 -8.79 10.44 -1.58
CA ARG A 78 -7.90 10.26 -2.74
C ARG A 78 -8.25 9.02 -3.54
N MET A 79 -8.51 7.90 -2.86
CA MET A 79 -8.95 6.65 -3.49
C MET A 79 -10.28 6.84 -4.22
N ARG A 80 -11.31 7.38 -3.55
CA ARG A 80 -12.65 7.57 -4.14
C ARG A 80 -12.63 8.47 -5.38
N TYR A 81 -11.99 9.63 -5.29
CA TYR A 81 -11.89 10.55 -6.44
C TYR A 81 -11.05 9.97 -7.58
N SER A 82 -10.05 9.13 -7.27
CA SER A 82 -9.24 8.51 -8.32
C SER A 82 -9.99 7.47 -9.15
N ARG A 83 -11.19 7.02 -8.74
CA ARG A 83 -11.99 6.05 -9.49
C ARG A 83 -12.41 6.52 -10.88
N GLU A 84 -12.48 7.83 -11.09
CA GLU A 84 -12.78 8.41 -12.40
C GLU A 84 -11.56 8.45 -13.32
N LEU A 85 -10.36 8.31 -12.75
CA LEU A 85 -9.09 8.44 -13.46
C LEU A 85 -8.34 7.12 -13.62
N LEU A 86 -8.43 6.25 -12.61
CA LEU A 86 -7.76 4.97 -12.54
C LEU A 86 -8.78 3.85 -12.71
N ASN A 87 -8.44 2.89 -13.55
CA ASN A 87 -9.17 1.63 -13.64
C ASN A 87 -8.73 0.73 -12.50
N TRP A 88 -9.40 0.88 -11.35
CA TRP A 88 -9.24 -0.01 -10.21
C TRP A 88 -9.72 -1.41 -10.57
N ARG A 89 -8.91 -2.43 -10.29
CA ARG A 89 -9.27 -3.84 -10.47
C ARG A 89 -10.16 -4.35 -9.35
N ASP A 90 -9.84 -4.00 -8.10
CA ASP A 90 -10.56 -4.39 -6.90
C ASP A 90 -10.53 -3.26 -5.87
N PHE A 91 -11.27 -2.19 -6.17
CA PHE A 91 -11.38 -1.03 -5.28
C PHE A 91 -11.90 -1.41 -3.89
N ASP A 92 -12.86 -2.32 -3.82
CA ASP A 92 -13.53 -2.67 -2.58
C ASP A 92 -12.59 -3.40 -1.62
N LEU A 93 -11.74 -4.30 -2.12
CA LEU A 93 -10.68 -4.93 -1.34
C LEU A 93 -9.70 -3.89 -0.77
N VAL A 94 -9.24 -2.95 -1.59
CA VAL A 94 -8.28 -1.93 -1.14
C VAL A 94 -8.92 -0.95 -0.16
N GLU A 95 -10.21 -0.62 -0.31
CA GLU A 95 -10.95 0.20 0.64
C GLU A 95 -11.22 -0.55 1.96
N GLU A 96 -11.47 -1.86 1.93
CA GLU A 96 -11.57 -2.68 3.15
C GLU A 96 -10.25 -2.67 3.92
N GLY A 97 -9.13 -2.91 3.26
CA GLY A 97 -7.82 -2.88 3.92
C GLY A 97 -7.46 -1.48 4.44
N ARG A 98 -7.93 -0.41 3.79
CA ARG A 98 -7.74 0.96 4.29
C ARG A 98 -8.48 1.17 5.61
N LYS A 99 -9.69 0.63 5.74
CA LYS A 99 -10.46 0.66 7.00
C LYS A 99 -9.73 -0.14 8.08
N ALA A 100 -9.27 -1.35 7.77
CA ALA A 100 -8.50 -2.18 8.70
C ALA A 100 -7.21 -1.48 9.17
N ARG A 101 -6.47 -0.84 8.27
CA ARG A 101 -5.28 -0.04 8.60
C ARG A 101 -5.61 1.17 9.48
N ASN A 102 -6.77 1.78 9.29
CA ASN A 102 -7.23 2.87 10.15
C ASN A 102 -7.62 2.37 11.56
N GLU A 103 -8.31 1.23 11.67
CA GLU A 103 -8.60 0.59 12.98
C GLU A 103 -7.30 0.24 13.71
N LEU A 104 -6.29 -0.27 13.01
CA LEU A 104 -4.96 -0.47 13.56
C LEU A 104 -4.35 0.84 14.09
N THR A 105 -4.40 1.91 13.31
CA THR A 105 -3.72 3.19 13.63
C THR A 105 -4.42 3.95 14.76
N HIS A 106 -5.75 3.90 14.82
CA HIS A 106 -6.54 4.70 15.77
C HIS A 106 -6.99 3.91 17.00
N GLU A 107 -7.23 2.61 16.86
CA GLU A 107 -7.77 1.75 17.92
C GLU A 107 -6.77 0.68 18.39
N GLY A 108 -5.59 0.58 17.76
CA GLY A 108 -4.60 -0.45 18.06
C GLY A 108 -5.06 -1.86 17.66
N ARG A 109 -6.08 -1.96 16.79
CA ARG A 109 -6.68 -3.23 16.40
C ARG A 109 -5.82 -3.93 15.36
N LEU A 110 -5.10 -4.96 15.79
CA LEU A 110 -4.20 -5.72 14.92
C LEU A 110 -4.97 -6.43 13.81
N VAL A 111 -4.40 -6.37 12.61
CA VAL A 111 -4.85 -7.12 11.44
C VAL A 111 -4.06 -8.43 11.39
N SER A 112 -4.76 -9.55 11.20
CA SER A 112 -4.14 -10.86 11.06
C SER A 112 -3.19 -10.89 9.86
N LYS A 113 -2.08 -11.63 9.96
CA LYS A 113 -1.12 -11.84 8.86
C LYS A 113 -1.78 -12.11 7.51
N GLN A 114 -2.71 -13.08 7.45
CA GLN A 114 -3.38 -13.44 6.19
C GLN A 114 -4.11 -12.25 5.55
N ARG A 115 -4.86 -11.48 6.35
CA ARG A 115 -5.53 -10.26 5.86
C ARG A 115 -4.53 -9.16 5.47
N CYS A 116 -3.45 -8.98 6.23
CA CYS A 116 -2.39 -8.03 5.86
C CYS A 116 -1.84 -8.35 4.47
N LEU A 117 -1.45 -9.60 4.24
CA LEU A 117 -0.92 -10.06 2.96
C LEU A 117 -1.94 -9.90 1.83
N HIS A 118 -3.20 -10.26 2.09
CA HIS A 118 -4.27 -10.12 1.10
C HIS A 118 -4.48 -8.66 0.64
N TYR A 119 -4.45 -7.71 1.58
CA TYR A 119 -4.55 -6.28 1.22
C TYR A 119 -3.31 -5.77 0.50
N ILE A 120 -2.11 -6.22 0.90
CA ILE A 120 -0.86 -5.84 0.24
C ILE A 120 -0.84 -6.34 -1.21
N GLU A 121 -1.25 -7.59 -1.44
CA GLU A 121 -1.41 -8.17 -2.78
C GLU A 121 -2.45 -7.43 -3.61
N GLY A 122 -3.56 -7.01 -3.00
CA GLY A 122 -4.57 -6.16 -3.63
C GLY A 122 -3.97 -4.84 -4.14
N ILE A 123 -3.24 -4.13 -3.28
CA ILE A 123 -2.54 -2.89 -3.65
C ILE A 123 -1.48 -3.17 -4.73
N GLU A 124 -0.74 -4.28 -4.63
CA GLU A 124 0.26 -4.65 -5.64
C GLU A 124 -0.36 -4.80 -7.02
N SER A 125 -1.50 -5.51 -7.10
CA SER A 125 -2.23 -5.73 -8.34
C SER A 125 -2.63 -4.40 -9.00
N GLU A 126 -3.08 -3.43 -8.21
CA GLU A 126 -3.41 -2.09 -8.68
C GLU A 126 -2.18 -1.32 -9.17
N LEU A 127 -1.12 -1.26 -8.35
CA LEU A 127 0.09 -0.53 -8.71
C LEU A 127 0.77 -1.12 -9.96
N ARG A 128 0.72 -2.44 -10.15
CA ARG A 128 1.15 -3.11 -11.38
C ARG A 128 0.24 -2.78 -12.56
N ALA A 129 -1.09 -2.76 -12.35
CA ALA A 129 -2.06 -2.40 -13.39
C ALA A 129 -1.87 -0.99 -13.94
N TRP A 130 -1.33 -0.09 -13.12
CA TRP A 130 -1.05 1.30 -13.46
C TRP A 130 0.43 1.54 -13.80
N ASP A 131 1.20 0.48 -14.05
CA ASP A 131 2.64 0.49 -14.36
C ASP A 131 3.50 1.31 -13.38
N VAL A 132 3.09 1.36 -12.10
CA VAL A 132 3.82 2.07 -11.04
C VAL A 132 4.97 1.22 -10.54
N VAL A 133 4.71 -0.07 -10.33
CA VAL A 133 5.70 -1.04 -9.83
C VAL A 133 5.77 -2.26 -10.77
N LYS A 134 6.96 -2.86 -10.84
CA LYS A 134 7.28 -3.98 -11.74
C LYS A 134 7.55 -5.28 -10.99
#